data_AF-A0A925U7Q3-F1
#
_entry.id   AF-A0A925U7Q3-F1
#
_cell.length_a   1.000
_cell.length_b   1.000
_cell.length_c   1.000
_cell.angle_alpha   90.00
_cell.angle_beta   90.00
_cell.angle_gamma   90.00
#
_symmetry.space_group_name_H-M   'P 1'
#
loop_
_entity.id
_entity.type
_entity.pdbx_description
1 polymer ?
#
loop_
_entity_poly.entity_id
_entity_poly.type
_entity_poly.pdbx_seq_one_letter_code
_entity_poly.pdbx_strand_id
1 'polypeptide(L)'
;MPHIEPDASFAQRLAAPREIALVSQSGAGAGARLEWDASEGVGFSHLVSIGNMADVNFGDMLDFLAGDPTCAAILLYIEGVKHVRKFMSAARRCSRVKPVIAIKAGRHSVSAKAAALHTGALAGSDDIYAAALRRAGVLRVHDLDLRGRRSCRALY
;
A
#
# COMPACT_ATOMS: atom_id res chain seq x y z
N MET A 1 -12.63 -9.48 30.40
CA MET A 1 -13.56 -10.13 29.44
C MET A 1 -12.79 -10.33 28.14
N PRO A 2 -12.76 -11.52 27.52
CA PRO A 2 -12.05 -11.69 26.26
C PRO A 2 -12.93 -11.23 25.10
N HIS A 3 -12.37 -10.40 24.23
CA HIS A 3 -12.94 -10.04 22.94
C HIS A 3 -12.64 -11.17 21.95
N ILE A 4 -13.67 -11.78 21.37
CA ILE A 4 -13.56 -12.69 20.23
C ILE A 4 -13.98 -11.87 19.01
N GLU A 5 -13.07 -11.63 18.07
CA GLU A 5 -13.42 -11.15 16.74
C GLU A 5 -13.56 -12.35 15.79
N PRO A 6 -14.66 -12.44 15.02
CA PRO A 6 -14.85 -13.51 14.04
C PRO A 6 -13.92 -13.30 12.84
N ASP A 7 -12.97 -14.21 12.64
CA ASP A 7 -12.13 -14.29 11.44
C ASP A 7 -12.93 -14.90 10.28
N ALA A 8 -13.13 -14.11 9.22
CA ALA A 8 -13.84 -14.51 8.00
C ALA A 8 -12.88 -14.78 6.82
N SER A 9 -11.56 -14.88 7.07
CA SER A 9 -10.58 -15.23 6.06
C SER A 9 -10.21 -16.72 6.14
N PHE A 10 -9.99 -17.37 5.00
CA PHE A 10 -9.79 -18.83 4.91
C PHE A 10 -8.38 -19.29 5.36
N ALA A 11 -7.58 -18.43 5.99
CA ALA A 11 -6.16 -18.68 6.26
C ALA A 11 -5.88 -18.80 7.77
N GLN A 12 -6.05 -20.00 8.31
CA GLN A 12 -5.57 -20.34 9.65
C GLN A 12 -4.04 -20.37 9.69
N ARG A 13 -3.39 -19.28 10.10
CA ARG A 13 -2.04 -19.31 10.67
C ARG A 13 -2.01 -18.50 11.96
N LEU A 14 -1.48 -19.11 13.02
CA LEU A 14 -1.20 -18.46 14.30
C LEU A 14 -0.32 -17.23 14.05
N ALA A 15 -0.85 -16.04 14.37
CA ALA A 15 -0.24 -14.75 14.04
C ALA A 15 1.22 -14.65 14.50
N ALA A 16 2.13 -14.38 13.56
CA ALA A 16 3.50 -14.03 13.89
C ALA A 16 3.53 -12.65 14.59
N PRO A 17 4.58 -12.32 15.37
CA PRO A 17 4.64 -11.03 16.06
C PRO A 17 4.83 -9.90 15.03
N ARG A 18 3.70 -9.29 14.68
CA ARG A 18 3.53 -8.13 13.80
C ARG A 18 3.82 -8.42 12.32
N GLU A 19 2.81 -8.16 11.49
CA GLU A 19 2.79 -8.55 10.09
C GLU A 19 2.58 -7.32 9.18
N ILE A 20 2.80 -7.48 7.88
CA ILE A 20 2.71 -6.39 6.91
C ILE A 20 1.22 -6.11 6.63
N ALA A 21 0.83 -4.84 6.54
CA ALA A 21 -0.48 -4.46 6.02
C ALA A 21 -0.39 -4.16 4.53
N LEU A 22 -1.24 -4.78 3.71
CA LEU A 22 -1.42 -4.45 2.30
C LEU A 22 -2.68 -3.60 2.12
N VAL A 23 -2.52 -2.45 1.47
CA VAL A 23 -3.64 -1.61 1.04
C VAL A 23 -3.58 -1.46 -0.48
N SER A 24 -4.56 -2.03 -1.17
CA SER A 24 -4.64 -2.05 -2.63
C SER A 24 -5.82 -1.25 -3.15
N GLN A 25 -5.62 -0.49 -4.23
CA GLN A 25 -6.71 0.19 -4.93
C GLN A 25 -7.62 -0.78 -5.71
N SER A 26 -7.08 -1.88 -6.25
CA SER A 26 -7.87 -2.87 -6.98
C SER A 26 -7.90 -4.23 -6.29
N GLY A 27 -9.04 -4.91 -6.41
CA GLY A 27 -9.24 -6.26 -5.87
C GLY A 27 -8.34 -7.31 -6.57
N ALA A 28 -8.01 -7.10 -7.85
CA ALA A 28 -7.07 -7.95 -8.59
C ALA A 28 -5.62 -7.83 -8.05
N GLY A 29 -5.19 -6.64 -7.63
CA GLY A 29 -3.90 -6.44 -6.96
C GLY A 29 -3.82 -7.08 -5.57
N ALA A 30 -4.95 -7.19 -4.87
CA ALA A 30 -5.05 -7.93 -3.61
C ALA A 30 -5.11 -9.46 -3.85
N GLY A 31 -5.85 -9.91 -4.87
CA GLY A 31 -6.00 -11.31 -5.24
C GLY A 31 -4.70 -11.97 -5.72
N ALA A 32 -3.92 -11.29 -6.58
CA ALA A 32 -2.61 -11.76 -7.03
C ALA A 32 -1.56 -11.83 -5.90
N ARG A 33 -1.89 -11.34 -4.70
CA ARG A 33 -1.00 -11.32 -3.52
C ARG A 33 -1.40 -12.32 -2.44
N LEU A 34 -2.65 -12.75 -2.37
CA LEU A 34 -3.05 -13.92 -1.58
C LEU A 34 -2.27 -15.17 -2.02
N GLU A 35 -1.93 -15.28 -3.30
CA GLU A 35 -1.06 -16.33 -3.85
C GLU A 35 0.41 -16.22 -3.37
N TRP A 36 0.90 -15.02 -3.07
CA TRP A 36 2.27 -14.79 -2.54
C TRP A 36 2.40 -15.25 -1.08
N ASP A 37 1.33 -15.06 -0.30
CA ASP A 37 1.29 -15.44 1.12
C ASP A 37 1.45 -16.96 1.31
N ALA A 38 0.95 -17.74 0.35
CA ALA A 38 1.07 -19.19 0.34
C ALA A 38 2.48 -19.69 -0.02
N SER A 39 3.28 -18.92 -0.77
CA SER A 39 4.57 -19.39 -1.29
C SER A 39 5.80 -18.93 -0.49
N GLU A 40 5.75 -17.76 0.18
CA GLU A 40 6.94 -17.14 0.79
C GLU A 40 6.90 -17.05 2.33
N GLY A 41 5.81 -17.51 2.97
CA GLY A 41 5.70 -17.54 4.43
C GLY A 41 5.59 -16.17 5.11
N VAL A 42 5.48 -15.09 4.34
CA VAL A 42 5.03 -13.78 4.82
C VAL A 42 3.61 -13.94 5.37
N GLY A 43 3.26 -13.16 6.39
CA GLY A 43 1.89 -13.04 6.87
C GLY A 43 1.45 -11.58 6.74
N PHE A 44 0.16 -11.38 6.53
CA PHE A 44 -0.44 -10.05 6.52
C PHE A 44 -1.26 -9.81 7.78
N SER A 45 -0.98 -8.70 8.46
CA SER A 45 -1.87 -8.22 9.53
C SER A 45 -3.19 -7.73 8.93
N HIS A 46 -3.12 -7.16 7.72
CA HIS A 46 -4.27 -6.60 7.02
C HIS A 46 -4.13 -6.79 5.51
N LEU A 47 -5.22 -7.21 4.87
CA LEU A 47 -5.38 -7.26 3.41
C LEU A 47 -6.61 -6.43 3.04
N VAL A 48 -6.41 -5.19 2.59
CA VAL A 48 -7.51 -4.24 2.35
C VAL A 48 -7.55 -3.81 0.89
N SER A 49 -8.72 -3.92 0.27
CA SER A 49 -9.01 -3.36 -1.06
C SER A 49 -9.91 -2.12 -0.91
N ILE A 50 -9.40 -0.94 -1.22
CA ILE A 50 -10.12 0.35 -1.07
C ILE A 50 -10.89 0.77 -2.34
N GLY A 51 -10.77 0.02 -3.43
CA GLY A 51 -11.54 0.22 -4.64
C GLY A 51 -11.40 1.64 -5.23
N ASN A 52 -12.55 2.25 -5.56
CA ASN A 52 -12.61 3.58 -6.16
C ASN A 52 -12.33 4.72 -5.17
N MET A 53 -12.17 4.44 -3.86
CA MET A 53 -11.97 5.42 -2.80
C MET A 53 -13.07 6.50 -2.74
N ALA A 54 -14.34 6.11 -2.81
CA ALA A 54 -15.47 7.05 -2.70
C ALA A 54 -15.66 7.60 -1.28
N ASP A 55 -15.31 6.80 -0.27
CA ASP A 55 -15.42 7.14 1.15
C ASP A 55 -14.05 6.99 1.83
N VAL A 56 -13.63 5.75 2.07
CA VAL A 56 -12.30 5.42 2.62
C VAL A 56 -11.23 5.50 1.54
N ASN A 57 -10.10 6.15 1.84
CA ASN A 57 -8.97 6.29 0.92
C ASN A 57 -7.63 5.95 1.60
N PHE A 58 -6.53 5.99 0.84
CA PHE A 58 -5.19 5.70 1.37
C PHE A 58 -4.81 6.52 2.60
N GLY A 59 -5.26 7.79 2.69
CA GLY A 59 -4.95 8.62 3.85
C GLY A 59 -5.60 8.09 5.13
N ASP A 60 -6.85 7.65 5.05
CA ASP A 60 -7.56 7.04 6.18
C ASP A 60 -6.89 5.76 6.64
N MET A 61 -6.54 4.89 5.68
CA MET A 61 -5.85 3.64 5.98
C MET A 61 -4.47 3.87 6.61
N LEU A 62 -3.73 4.87 6.15
CA LEU A 62 -2.42 5.21 6.73
C LEU A 62 -2.54 5.74 8.15
N ASP A 63 -3.56 6.57 8.43
CA ASP A 63 -3.80 7.08 9.79
C ASP A 63 -4.25 5.96 10.73
N PHE A 64 -5.14 5.05 10.27
CA PHE A 64 -5.55 3.87 11.02
C PHE A 64 -4.36 2.94 11.32
N LEU A 65 -3.65 2.52 10.27
CA LEU A 65 -2.55 1.57 10.38
C LEU A 65 -1.33 2.17 11.09
N ALA A 66 -1.17 3.49 11.16
CA ALA A 66 -0.09 4.10 11.94
C ALA A 66 -0.16 3.76 13.43
N GLY A 67 -1.38 3.69 13.99
CA GLY A 67 -1.61 3.43 15.42
C GLY A 67 -1.71 1.95 15.79
N ASP A 68 -1.90 1.06 14.81
CA ASP A 68 -2.19 -0.34 15.07
C ASP A 68 -0.93 -1.15 15.47
N PRO A 69 -0.85 -1.72 16.69
CA PRO A 69 0.33 -2.46 17.12
C PRO A 69 0.54 -3.79 16.38
N THR A 70 -0.46 -4.34 15.69
CA THR A 70 -0.33 -5.60 14.94
C THR A 70 0.34 -5.40 13.57
N CYS A 71 0.34 -4.17 13.06
CA CYS A 71 0.99 -3.80 11.81
C CYS A 71 2.45 -3.35 12.04
N ALA A 72 3.40 -4.04 11.40
CA ALA A 72 4.82 -3.70 11.43
C ALA A 72 5.24 -2.72 10.32
N ALA A 73 4.67 -2.89 9.13
CA ALA A 73 4.96 -2.09 7.94
C ALA A 73 3.74 -2.06 7.01
N ILE A 74 3.68 -1.07 6.13
CA ILE A 74 2.54 -0.87 5.22
C ILE A 74 3.03 -0.92 3.78
N LEU A 75 2.40 -1.76 2.97
CA LEU A 75 2.56 -1.84 1.52
C LEU A 75 1.33 -1.25 0.82
N LEU A 76 1.55 -0.24 -0.01
CA LEU A 76 0.52 0.43 -0.80
C LEU A 76 0.63 0.01 -2.27
N TYR A 77 -0.47 -0.45 -2.86
CA TYR A 77 -0.58 -0.67 -4.30
C TYR A 77 -1.45 0.42 -4.94
N ILE A 78 -0.81 1.35 -5.65
CA ILE A 78 -1.39 2.64 -6.06
C ILE A 78 -1.54 2.71 -7.59
N GLU A 79 -2.77 2.77 -8.09
CA GLU A 79 -3.06 3.11 -9.49
C GLU A 79 -3.23 4.63 -9.67
N GLY A 80 -3.78 5.32 -8.67
CA GLY A 80 -3.86 6.77 -8.62
C GLY A 80 -4.27 7.28 -7.24
N VAL A 81 -4.00 8.55 -6.96
CA VAL A 81 -4.38 9.19 -5.69
C VAL A 81 -5.36 10.33 -5.96
N LYS A 82 -6.60 10.21 -5.49
CA LYS A 82 -7.64 11.26 -5.62
C LYS A 82 -7.44 12.38 -4.59
N HIS A 83 -7.29 12.04 -3.31
CA HIS A 83 -7.15 13.02 -2.22
C HIS A 83 -5.69 13.29 -1.85
N VAL A 84 -4.96 13.94 -2.77
CA VAL A 84 -3.50 14.12 -2.67
C VAL A 84 -3.05 14.77 -1.37
N ARG A 85 -3.68 15.86 -0.92
CA ARG A 85 -3.27 16.55 0.32
C ARG A 85 -3.41 15.66 1.56
N LYS A 86 -4.51 14.91 1.63
CA LYS A 86 -4.80 13.96 2.72
C LYS A 86 -3.77 12.83 2.71
N PHE A 87 -3.55 12.20 1.55
CA PHE A 87 -2.53 11.19 1.37
C PHE A 87 -1.14 11.69 1.78
N MET A 88 -0.70 12.85 1.30
CA MET A 88 0.63 13.39 1.62
C MET A 88 0.80 13.71 3.11
N SER A 89 -0.26 14.16 3.78
CA SER A 89 -0.24 14.42 5.21
C SER A 89 -0.13 13.13 6.02
N ALA A 90 -1.01 12.16 5.75
CA ALA A 90 -1.04 10.87 6.43
C ALA A 90 0.23 10.06 6.16
N ALA A 91 0.70 10.00 4.91
CA ALA A 91 1.92 9.29 4.53
C ALA A 91 3.16 9.84 5.25
N ARG A 92 3.29 11.18 5.36
CA ARG A 92 4.38 11.79 6.14
C ARG A 92 4.31 11.43 7.62
N ARG A 93 3.12 11.45 8.21
CA ARG A 93 2.93 11.11 9.62
C ARG A 93 3.25 9.63 9.87
N CYS A 94 2.71 8.76 9.04
CA CYS A 94 2.87 7.32 9.13
C CYS A 94 4.34 6.89 8.91
N SER A 95 5.01 7.45 7.90
CA SER A 95 6.42 7.13 7.58
C SER A 95 7.42 7.49 8.69
N ARG A 96 7.00 8.30 9.68
CA ARG A 96 7.83 8.60 10.87
C ARG A 96 7.76 7.52 11.94
N VAL A 97 6.73 6.69 11.94
CA VAL A 97 6.49 5.67 12.96
C VAL A 97 6.58 4.26 12.41
N LYS A 98 6.33 4.07 11.12
CA LYS A 98 6.37 2.76 10.45
C LYS A 98 6.92 2.88 9.04
N PRO A 99 7.63 1.86 8.53
CA PRO A 99 7.98 1.80 7.12
C PRO A 99 6.73 1.79 6.24
N VAL A 100 6.68 2.70 5.26
CA VAL A 100 5.63 2.74 4.23
C VAL A 100 6.29 2.52 2.88
N ILE A 101 5.82 1.51 2.17
CA ILE A 101 6.32 1.07 0.86
C ILE A 101 5.18 1.26 -0.14
N ALA A 102 5.50 1.72 -1.35
CA ALA A 102 4.51 1.89 -2.41
C ALA A 102 4.95 1.27 -3.74
N ILE A 103 4.05 0.53 -4.35
CA ILE A 103 4.12 0.08 -5.75
C ILE A 103 3.17 0.95 -6.56
N LYS A 104 3.71 1.66 -7.56
CA LYS A 104 2.91 2.42 -8.51
C LYS A 104 2.56 1.51 -9.71
N ALA A 105 1.30 1.11 -9.78
CA ALA A 105 0.75 0.33 -10.89
C ALA A 105 0.54 1.19 -12.15
N GLY A 106 0.53 0.57 -13.34
CA GLY A 106 0.19 1.28 -14.58
C GLY A 106 1.24 2.29 -15.08
N ARG A 107 2.49 2.23 -14.60
CA ARG A 107 3.59 3.15 -14.94
C ARG A 107 3.94 3.21 -16.44
N HIS A 108 3.49 2.23 -17.24
CA HIS A 108 3.82 2.09 -18.66
C HIS A 108 2.71 2.55 -19.62
N SER A 109 1.57 3.04 -19.13
CA SER A 109 0.43 3.28 -20.00
C SER A 109 0.35 4.71 -20.53
N VAL A 110 0.18 4.82 -21.85
CA VAL A 110 -0.27 6.00 -22.62
C VAL A 110 -1.55 6.63 -22.02
N SER A 111 -2.24 5.90 -21.15
CA SER A 111 -3.49 6.24 -20.44
C SER A 111 -3.33 7.25 -19.29
N ALA A 112 -2.11 7.53 -18.80
CA ALA A 112 -1.91 8.48 -17.70
C ALA A 112 -2.43 9.90 -18.03
N LYS A 113 -2.41 10.28 -19.31
CA LYS A 113 -2.96 11.57 -19.80
C LYS A 113 -4.50 11.60 -19.82
N ALA A 114 -5.17 10.47 -20.02
CA ALA A 114 -6.63 10.43 -20.14
C ALA A 114 -7.34 10.44 -18.77
N ALA A 115 -6.79 9.76 -17.76
CA ALA A 115 -7.37 9.72 -16.41
C ALA A 115 -7.25 11.05 -15.63
N ALA A 116 -6.26 11.87 -16.01
CA ALA A 116 -5.97 13.17 -15.43
C ALA A 116 -7.10 14.20 -15.59
N LEU A 117 -7.80 14.16 -16.73
CA LEU A 117 -8.70 15.24 -17.16
C LEU A 117 -10.05 15.26 -16.42
N HIS A 118 -10.46 14.16 -15.78
CA HIS A 118 -11.78 14.07 -15.15
C HIS A 118 -11.78 13.93 -13.61
N THR A 119 -10.67 13.53 -12.99
CA THR A 119 -10.73 13.03 -11.60
C THR A 119 -10.02 13.89 -10.57
N GLY A 120 -9.27 14.93 -10.99
CA GLY A 120 -8.43 15.72 -10.08
C GLY A 120 -7.42 14.88 -9.29
N ALA A 121 -7.23 13.61 -9.67
CA ALA A 121 -6.19 12.75 -9.15
C ALA A 121 -4.84 13.37 -9.46
N LEU A 122 -3.77 12.92 -8.79
CA LEU A 122 -2.40 13.32 -9.14
C LEU A 122 -2.14 12.94 -10.61
N ALA A 123 -2.46 13.87 -11.50
CA ALA A 123 -2.35 13.83 -12.94
C ALA A 123 -0.93 14.24 -13.26
N GLY A 124 0.00 13.31 -13.05
CA GLY A 124 1.41 13.60 -13.16
C GLY A 124 2.15 12.47 -13.83
N SER A 125 3.20 12.83 -14.56
CA SER A 125 4.22 11.88 -15.00
C SER A 125 4.70 11.06 -13.81
N ASP A 126 5.25 9.88 -14.10
CA ASP A 126 5.77 8.97 -13.09
C ASP A 126 6.75 9.65 -12.12
N ASP A 127 7.48 10.66 -12.60
CA ASP A 127 8.41 11.49 -11.82
C ASP A 127 7.72 12.30 -10.72
N ILE A 128 6.50 12.80 -10.96
CA ILE A 128 5.72 13.55 -9.96
C ILE A 128 5.32 12.60 -8.84
N TYR A 129 4.91 11.37 -9.16
CA TYR A 129 4.64 10.34 -8.15
C TYR A 129 5.91 9.97 -7.38
N ALA A 130 7.05 9.79 -8.06
CA ALA A 130 8.33 9.50 -7.40
C ALA A 130 8.71 10.62 -6.42
N ALA A 131 8.65 11.88 -6.86
CA ALA A 131 8.97 13.04 -6.04
C ALA A 131 8.01 13.20 -4.85
N ALA A 132 6.71 12.98 -5.07
CA ALA A 132 5.70 13.06 -4.03
C ALA A 132 5.90 11.97 -2.97
N LEU A 133 6.09 10.71 -3.37
CA LEU A 133 6.34 9.59 -2.46
C LEU A 133 7.63 9.81 -1.66
N ARG A 134 8.72 10.20 -2.32
CA ARG A 134 9.99 10.53 -1.66
C ARG A 134 9.83 11.66 -0.64
N ARG A 135 9.11 12.73 -1.00
CA ARG A 135 8.80 13.85 -0.08
C ARG A 135 7.91 13.42 1.08
N ALA A 136 7.12 12.37 0.91
CA ALA A 136 6.29 11.80 1.97
C ALA A 136 7.04 10.83 2.88
N GLY A 137 8.30 10.48 2.56
CA GLY A 137 9.06 9.45 3.28
C GLY A 137 8.66 8.02 2.88
N VAL A 138 7.91 7.86 1.78
CA VAL A 138 7.44 6.57 1.31
C VAL A 138 8.49 5.96 0.37
N LEU A 139 8.91 4.73 0.64
CA LEU A 139 9.82 3.99 -0.22
C LEU A 139 9.05 3.48 -1.43
N ARG A 140 9.40 3.97 -2.62
CA ARG A 140 8.85 3.46 -3.86
C ARG A 140 9.62 2.23 -4.33
N VAL A 141 8.91 1.15 -4.66
CA VAL A 141 9.47 -0.04 -5.30
C VAL A 141 8.79 -0.30 -6.64
N HIS A 142 9.55 -0.84 -7.58
CA HIS A 142 9.14 -0.99 -8.98
C HIS A 142 8.52 -2.36 -9.26
N ASP A 143 9.06 -3.37 -8.61
CA ASP A 143 8.54 -4.72 -8.63
C ASP A 143 8.78 -5.29 -7.25
N LEU A 144 8.02 -6.31 -6.91
CA LEU A 144 8.24 -7.06 -5.70
C LEU A 144 9.01 -8.33 -6.08
N ASP A 145 10.17 -8.14 -6.71
CA ASP A 145 11.15 -9.20 -6.88
C ASP A 145 11.95 -9.32 -5.58
N LEU A 146 11.47 -10.18 -4.69
CA LEU A 146 12.17 -10.56 -3.46
C LEU A 146 12.93 -11.88 -3.60
N ARG A 147 13.13 -12.41 -4.83
CA ARG A 147 13.89 -13.66 -5.04
C ARG A 147 15.36 -13.56 -4.61
N GLY A 148 15.86 -12.36 -4.37
CA GLY A 148 17.19 -12.13 -3.82
C GLY A 148 17.14 -11.69 -2.37
N ARG A 149 17.67 -12.50 -1.47
CA ARG A 149 18.11 -12.10 -0.12
C ARG A 149 19.17 -10.97 -0.11
N ARG A 150 19.42 -10.33 -1.25
CA ARG A 150 20.39 -9.26 -1.47
C ARG A 150 19.87 -8.35 -2.57
N SER A 151 19.87 -7.04 -2.28
CA SER A 151 19.60 -5.94 -3.21
C SER A 151 18.14 -5.49 -3.40
N CYS A 152 17.52 -5.01 -2.30
CA CYS A 152 16.70 -3.80 -2.42
C CYS A 152 17.64 -2.66 -2.81
N ARG A 153 17.85 -2.43 -4.11
CA ARG A 153 18.51 -1.23 -4.60
C ARG A 153 17.47 -0.11 -4.57
N ALA A 154 17.36 0.55 -3.42
CA ALA A 154 16.67 1.83 -3.33
C ALA A 154 17.36 2.78 -4.31
N LEU A 155 16.63 3.20 -5.35
CA LEU A 155 17.06 4.31 -6.19
C LEU A 155 16.80 5.59 -5.41
N TYR A 156 17.88 6.16 -4.86
CA TYR A 156 17.92 7.50 -4.29
C TYR A 156 17.98 8.56 -5.38
#